data_AF-A0A0M6YCX8-F1
#
_entry.id   AF-A0A0M6YCX8-F1
#
_cell.length_a   1.000
_cell.length_b   1.000
_cell.length_c   1.000
_cell.angle_alpha   90.00
_cell.angle_beta   90.00
_cell.angle_gamma   90.00
#
_symmetry.space_group_name_H-M   'P 1'
#
loop_
_entity.id
_entity.type
_entity.pdbx_description
1 polymer ?
#
loop_
_entity_poly.entity_id
_entity_poly.type
_entity_poly.pdbx_seq_one_letter_code
_entity_poly.pdbx_strand_id
1 'polypeptide(L)' 'MNEDDDVQKSMDELTEQGNFSNFVKQLDALTDKLSVPGPNEEAFFEERQREGLGVGLDDDGNLVKAGAGADQKPAAHEDE' A
#
# COMPACT_ATOMS: atom_id res chain seq x y z
N MET A 1 34.77 16.05 -10.88
CA MET A 1 34.33 14.73 -10.40
C MET A 1 32.88 14.65 -10.84
N ASN A 2 32.55 13.71 -11.72
CA ASN A 2 31.21 13.57 -12.26
C ASN A 2 30.45 12.65 -11.32
N GLU A 3 29.41 13.16 -10.69
CA GLU A 3 28.60 12.43 -9.70
C GLU A 3 27.95 11.18 -10.33
N ASP A 4 27.74 11.19 -11.65
CA ASP A 4 27.21 10.07 -12.43
C ASP A 4 28.14 8.84 -12.45
N ASP A 5 29.47 9.04 -12.42
CA ASP A 5 30.45 7.94 -12.40
C ASP A 5 30.48 7.22 -11.04
N ASP A 6 30.24 7.96 -9.95
CA ASP A 6 30.25 7.43 -8.58
C ASP A 6 28.98 6.61 -8.28
N VAL A 7 27.83 7.02 -8.83
CA VAL A 7 26.57 6.26 -8.72
C VAL A 7 26.70 4.94 -9.48
N GLN A 8 27.19 4.98 -10.72
CA GLN A 8 27.35 3.76 -11.52
C GLN A 8 28.30 2.76 -10.86
N LYS A 9 29.43 3.24 -10.33
CA LYS A 9 30.40 2.40 -9.62
C LYS A 9 29.82 1.76 -8.35
N SER A 10 29.00 2.49 -7.60
CA SER A 10 28.33 1.95 -6.42
C SER A 10 27.29 0.88 -6.77
N MET A 11 26.63 1.03 -7.92
CA MET A 11 25.66 0.09 -8.43
C MET A 11 26.35 -1.21 -8.88
N ASP A 12 27.49 -1.09 -9.57
CA ASP A 12 28.32 -2.23 -9.99
C ASP A 12 28.86 -3.02 -8.79
N GLU A 13 29.37 -2.34 -7.74
CA GLU A 13 29.84 -2.96 -6.49
C GLU A 13 28.71 -3.71 -5.76
N LEU A 14 27.48 -3.19 -5.76
CA LEU A 14 26.31 -3.85 -5.15
C LEU A 14 25.88 -5.11 -5.91
N THR A 15 26.04 -5.12 -7.23
CA THR A 15 25.81 -6.31 -8.07
C THR A 15 26.91 -7.36 -7.94
N GLU A 16 28.20 -6.96 -7.87
CA GLU A 16 29.31 -7.89 -7.67
C GLU A 16 29.25 -8.60 -6.31
N GLN A 17 28.72 -7.93 -5.28
CA GLN A 17 28.57 -8.51 -3.94
C GLN A 17 27.41 -9.52 -3.81
N GLY A 18 26.65 -9.80 -4.88
CA GLY A 18 25.49 -10.71 -4.86
C GLY A 18 24.35 -10.24 -3.93
N ASN A 19 24.50 -9.05 -3.35
CA ASN A 19 23.65 -8.52 -2.30
C ASN A 19 22.37 -7.91 -2.89
N PHE A 20 22.45 -7.37 -4.11
CA PHE A 20 21.28 -6.84 -4.82
C PHE A 20 20.24 -7.91 -5.16
N SER A 21 20.66 -9.12 -5.56
CA SER A 21 19.71 -10.22 -5.85
C SER A 21 18.97 -10.68 -4.58
N ASN A 22 19.65 -10.71 -3.43
CA ASN A 22 19.00 -11.01 -2.15
C ASN A 22 18.07 -9.89 -1.69
N PHE A 23 18.46 -8.63 -1.91
CA PHE A 23 17.62 -7.48 -1.59
C PHE A 23 16.32 -7.49 -2.41
N VAL A 24 16.39 -7.73 -3.72
CA VAL A 24 15.19 -7.84 -4.58
C VAL A 24 14.28 -8.97 -4.10
N LYS A 25 14.84 -10.16 -3.79
CA LYS A 25 14.05 -11.29 -3.24
C LYS A 25 13.39 -10.96 -1.89
N GLN A 26 14.02 -10.14 -1.06
CA GLN A 26 13.43 -9.70 0.21
C GLN A 26 12.31 -8.70 0.00
N LEU A 27 12.42 -7.82 -1.01
CA LEU A 27 11.33 -6.92 -1.39
C LEU A 27 10.13 -7.70 -1.92
N ASP A 28 10.34 -8.68 -2.80
CA ASP A 28 9.26 -9.53 -3.31
C ASP A 28 8.54 -10.24 -2.14
N ALA A 29 9.30 -10.87 -1.23
CA ALA A 29 8.73 -11.55 -0.07
C ALA A 29 8.03 -10.60 0.92
N LEU A 30 8.44 -9.33 0.98
CA LEU A 30 7.78 -8.31 1.78
C LEU A 30 6.46 -7.88 1.11
N THR A 31 6.50 -7.62 -0.20
CA THR A 31 5.32 -7.26 -0.98
C THR A 31 4.26 -8.35 -0.91
N ASP A 32 4.65 -9.62 -1.03
CA ASP A 32 3.72 -10.76 -0.88
C ASP A 32 3.05 -10.75 0.50
N LYS A 33 3.80 -10.48 1.58
CA LYS A 33 3.25 -10.43 2.94
C LYS A 33 2.30 -9.25 3.17
N LEU A 34 2.55 -8.12 2.52
CA LEU A 34 1.72 -6.91 2.64
C LEU A 34 0.54 -6.89 1.65
N SER A 35 0.54 -7.79 0.66
CA SER A 35 -0.53 -7.87 -0.34
C SER A 35 -1.85 -8.38 0.23
N VAL A 36 -1.80 -9.05 1.39
CA VAL A 36 -2.97 -9.60 2.06
C VAL A 36 -3.13 -8.92 3.41
N PRO A 37 -4.32 -8.35 3.72
CA PRO A 37 -4.56 -7.74 5.02
C PRO A 37 -4.47 -8.80 6.14
N GLY A 38 -3.90 -8.41 7.27
CA GLY A 38 -3.93 -9.23 8.47
C GLY A 38 -5.33 -9.22 9.14
N PRO A 39 -5.60 -10.13 10.10
CA PRO A 39 -6.91 -10.22 10.76
C PRO A 39 -7.37 -8.92 11.45
N ASN A 40 -6.42 -8.13 11.98
CA ASN A 40 -6.72 -6.84 12.60
C ASN A 40 -7.02 -5.75 11.55
N GLU A 41 -6.38 -5.84 10.38
CA GLU A 41 -6.59 -4.91 9.28
C GLU A 41 -7.93 -5.19 8.61
N GLU A 42 -8.28 -6.46 8.41
CA GLU A 42 -9.62 -6.88 7.96
C GLU A 42 -10.72 -6.29 8.86
N ALA A 43 -10.63 -6.50 10.18
CA ALA A 43 -11.61 -5.96 11.13
C ALA A 43 -11.70 -4.42 11.10
N PHE A 44 -10.57 -3.73 10.93
CA PHE A 44 -10.53 -2.28 10.80
C PHE A 44 -11.22 -1.80 9.52
N PHE A 45 -10.95 -2.45 8.39
CA PHE A 45 -11.55 -2.09 7.11
C PHE A 45 -13.06 -2.41 7.07
N GLU A 46 -13.49 -3.52 7.66
CA GLU A 46 -14.92 -3.86 7.82
C GLU A 46 -15.65 -2.79 8.64
N GLU A 47 -15.07 -2.36 9.77
CA GLU A 47 -15.66 -1.30 10.60
C GLU A 47 -15.82 0.01 9.82
N ARG A 48 -14.78 0.41 9.08
CA ARG A 48 -14.78 1.62 8.25
C ARG A 48 -15.77 1.53 7.09
N GLN A 49 -15.89 0.36 6.47
CA GLN A 49 -16.88 0.12 5.43
C GLN A 49 -18.31 0.22 6.00
N ARG A 50 -18.56 -0.34 7.18
CA ARG A 50 -19.86 -0.23 7.86
C ARG A 50 -20.21 1.23 8.19
N GLU A 51 -19.23 2.06 8.53
CA GLU A 51 -19.42 3.48 8.84
C GLU A 51 -19.59 4.37 7.60
N GLY A 52 -19.49 3.83 6.38
CA GLY A 52 -19.54 4.65 5.17
C GLY A 52 -18.25 5.41 4.86
N LEU A 53 -17.19 5.19 5.65
CA LEU A 53 -15.92 5.90 5.59
C LEU A 53 -14.81 5.09 4.91
N GLY A 54 -15.11 3.87 4.51
CA GLY A 54 -14.17 2.90 3.96
C GLY A 54 -14.61 2.28 2.64
N VAL A 55 -13.65 1.57 2.04
CA VAL A 55 -13.84 0.67 0.90
C VAL A 55 -13.48 -0.74 1.36
N GLY A 56 -14.25 -1.73 0.91
CA GLY A 56 -13.93 -3.15 1.08
C GLY A 56 -13.44 -3.75 -0.23
N LEU A 57 -13.08 -5.04 -0.20
CA LEU A 57 -12.85 -5.85 -1.38
C LEU A 57 -13.97 -6.90 -1.46
N ASP A 58 -14.46 -7.18 -2.67
CA ASP A 58 -15.31 -8.34 -2.91
C ASP A 58 -14.48 -9.63 -3.08
N ASP A 59 -15.16 -10.77 -3.25
CA ASP A 59 -14.53 -12.09 -3.42
C ASP A 59 -13.61 -12.16 -4.65
N ASP A 60 -13.81 -11.26 -5.63
CA ASP A 60 -13.02 -11.14 -6.85
C ASP A 60 -11.86 -10.12 -6.70
N GLY A 61 -11.70 -9.52 -5.52
CA GLY A 61 -10.67 -8.54 -5.21
C GLY A 61 -10.94 -7.15 -5.78
N ASN A 62 -12.18 -6.84 -6.17
CA ASN A 62 -12.55 -5.51 -6.64
C ASN A 62 -12.92 -4.60 -5.47
N LEU A 63 -12.59 -3.32 -5.60
CA LEU A 63 -12.93 -2.29 -4.61
C LEU A 63 -14.44 -2.03 -4.58
N VAL A 64 -15.05 -2.26 -3.42
CA VAL A 64 -16.46 -1.97 -3.16
C VAL A 64 -16.59 -0.83 -2.14
N LYS A 65 -17.39 0.19 -2.46
CA LYS A 65 -17.72 1.26 -1.50
C LYS A 65 -18.84 0.80 -0.56
N ALA A 66 -18.87 1.34 0.65
CA ALA A 66 -20.03 1.27 1.51
C ALA A 66 -21.27 1.81 0.78
N GLY A 67 -22.31 0.99 0.63
CA GLY A 67 -23.45 1.28 -0.25
C GLY A 67 -24.16 2.60 0.08
N ALA A 68 -24.45 3.39 -0.97
CA ALA A 68 -25.40 4.51 -1.17
C ALA A 68 -25.77 5.50 -0.03
N GLY A 69 -25.28 5.35 1.21
CA GLY A 69 -25.43 6.31 2.30
C GLY A 69 -24.29 7.33 2.35
N ALA A 70 -23.18 7.07 1.66
CA ALA A 70 -21.99 7.94 1.63
C ALA A 70 -22.09 9.11 0.64
N ASP A 71 -23.17 9.19 -0.16
CA ASP A 71 -23.47 10.36 -1.01
C ASP A 71 -24.07 11.53 -0.20
N GLN A 72 -24.33 11.35 1.09
CA GLN A 72 -24.55 12.48 1.98
C GLN A 72 -23.20 13.13 2.25
N LYS A 73 -22.86 14.15 1.45
CA LYS A 73 -21.93 15.22 1.82
C LYS A 73 -22.10 15.47 3.33
N PRO A 74 -21.10 15.22 4.19
CA PRO A 74 -21.21 15.62 5.60
C PRO A 74 -21.52 17.11 5.57
N ALA A 75 -22.60 17.52 6.24
CA ALA A 75 -22.99 18.92 6.31
C ALA A 75 -21.72 19.72 6.60
N ALA A 76 -21.36 20.58 5.65
CA ALA A 76 -20.22 21.46 5.82
C ALA A 76 -20.43 22.12 7.18
N HIS A 77 -19.46 21.97 8.07
CA HIS A 77 -19.40 22.74 9.29
C HIS A 77 -19.51 24.19 8.84
N GLU A 78 -20.66 24.82 9.05
CA GLU A 78 -20.79 26.25 8.81
C GLU A 78 -19.93 26.89 9.90
N ASP A 79 -18.83 27.49 9.48
CA ASP A 79 -18.01 28.34 10.33
C ASP A 79 -18.85 29.56 10.71
N GLU A 80 -19.10 29.72 12.01
CA GLU A 80 -19.66 30.94 12.62
C GLU A 80 -18.68 32.12 12.54
#